data_AF-A0A955EKZ3-F1
#
_entry.id   AF-A0A955EKZ3-F1
#
_cell.length_a   1.000
_cell.length_b   1.000
_cell.length_c   1.000
_cell.angle_alpha   90.00
_cell.angle_beta   90.00
_cell.angle_gamma   90.00
#
_symmetry.space_group_name_H-M   'P 1'
#
loop_
_entity.id
_entity.type
_entity.pdbx_description
1 polymer ?
#
loop_
_entity_poly.entity_id
_entity_poly.type
_entity_poly.pdbx_seq_one_letter_code
_entity_poly.pdbx_strand_id
1 'polypeptide(L)'
;MRRQRFRMSLLVVALGAISGCAEPTRVVSVRGGFQKIPGASGGTYRGMDQPVSDWATMMEDLNDDTSGVQGDAVTDPGAALSLETSLRRVNPDETITLISRAPRHVIFHLLQTLRAKEYDLLFEQVLSQHTKDAMIAQGRDPREAVSYLRDNQREIERFLAVIPFGEQTPGLIQQSIGRNMFRLQVDQAKALGLKFDCFDVIVEERSYRLLNVH
;
A
#
# COMPACT_ATOMS: atom_id res chain seq x y z
N MET A 1 -56.20 -35.62 -38.60
CA MET A 1 -54.78 -35.69 -38.17
C MET A 1 -54.66 -35.09 -36.77
N ARG A 2 -54.07 -35.85 -35.84
CA ARG A 2 -54.19 -35.69 -34.37
C ARG A 2 -53.24 -34.62 -33.81
N ARG A 3 -53.79 -33.72 -32.98
CA ARG A 3 -53.07 -32.77 -32.13
C ARG A 3 -52.41 -33.51 -30.96
N GLN A 4 -51.08 -33.50 -30.87
CA GLN A 4 -50.37 -33.97 -29.68
C GLN A 4 -50.32 -32.85 -28.63
N ARG A 5 -50.94 -33.11 -27.47
CA ARG A 5 -50.87 -32.30 -26.26
C ARG A 5 -49.61 -32.72 -25.49
N PHE A 6 -48.64 -31.83 -25.33
CA PHE A 6 -47.55 -32.03 -24.38
C PHE A 6 -48.07 -31.81 -22.96
N ARG A 7 -48.04 -32.87 -22.16
CA ARG A 7 -48.27 -32.83 -20.71
C ARG A 7 -46.92 -32.63 -20.01
N MET A 8 -46.80 -31.50 -19.32
CA MET A 8 -46.52 -31.38 -17.89
C MET A 8 -45.53 -32.40 -17.27
N SER A 9 -44.37 -31.92 -16.83
CA SER A 9 -43.64 -32.47 -15.69
C SER A 9 -43.03 -31.32 -14.91
N LEU A 10 -43.78 -30.93 -13.87
CA LEU A 10 -43.43 -29.93 -12.88
C LEU A 10 -42.48 -30.61 -11.89
N LEU A 11 -41.17 -30.34 -11.99
CA LEU A 11 -40.20 -30.83 -11.01
C LEU A 11 -40.11 -29.80 -9.88
N VAL A 12 -40.81 -30.07 -8.78
CA VAL A 12 -40.67 -29.35 -7.51
C VAL A 12 -39.42 -29.88 -6.82
N VAL A 13 -38.34 -29.09 -6.79
CA VAL A 13 -37.20 -29.33 -5.91
C VAL A 13 -37.40 -28.47 -4.67
N ALA A 14 -37.75 -29.14 -3.58
CA ALA A 14 -37.79 -28.59 -2.24
C ALA A 14 -36.56 -29.07 -1.44
N LEU A 15 -36.24 -28.28 -0.41
CA LEU A 15 -35.28 -28.49 0.68
C LEU A 15 -33.85 -27.98 0.49
N GLY A 16 -33.50 -27.00 1.34
CA GLY A 16 -32.13 -26.60 1.62
C GLY A 16 -31.95 -25.26 2.33
N ALA A 17 -32.88 -24.80 3.17
CA ALA A 17 -32.69 -23.59 3.98
C ALA A 17 -31.73 -23.90 5.14
N ILE A 18 -30.43 -23.70 4.94
CA ILE A 18 -29.45 -23.68 6.02
C ILE A 18 -29.50 -22.28 6.66
N SER A 19 -30.36 -22.15 7.67
CA SER A 19 -30.41 -21.04 8.60
C SER A 19 -29.18 -21.08 9.51
N GLY A 20 -28.06 -20.51 9.06
CA GLY A 20 -26.94 -20.17 9.93
C GLY A 20 -27.27 -18.88 10.68
N CYS A 21 -27.74 -19.00 11.92
CA CYS A 21 -27.80 -17.90 12.87
C CYS A 21 -26.38 -17.43 13.18
N ALA A 22 -25.89 -16.42 12.47
CA ALA A 22 -24.75 -15.65 12.92
C ALA A 22 -25.21 -14.79 14.10
N GLU A 23 -24.74 -15.12 15.31
CA GLU A 23 -24.95 -14.31 16.50
C GLU A 23 -24.41 -12.88 16.25
N PRO A 24 -25.12 -11.84 16.70
CA PRO A 24 -24.59 -10.49 16.66
C PRO A 24 -23.40 -10.40 17.62
N THR A 25 -22.19 -10.29 17.07
CA THR A 25 -21.01 -9.90 17.84
C THR A 25 -21.22 -8.51 18.40
N ARG A 26 -21.67 -8.46 19.66
CA ARG A 26 -21.72 -7.26 20.49
C ARG A 26 -20.29 -6.77 20.67
N VAL A 27 -19.95 -5.66 20.02
CA VAL A 27 -18.73 -4.90 20.33
C VAL A 27 -18.89 -4.38 21.75
N VAL A 28 -18.26 -5.07 22.70
CA VAL A 28 -18.04 -4.55 24.04
C VAL A 28 -16.92 -3.53 23.91
N SER A 29 -17.27 -2.25 24.02
CA SER A 29 -16.30 -1.19 24.23
C SER A 29 -15.53 -1.50 25.51
N VAL A 30 -14.30 -1.97 25.39
CA VAL A 30 -13.37 -2.02 26.53
C VAL A 30 -12.96 -0.59 26.80
N ARG A 31 -13.63 0.04 27.75
CA ARG A 31 -13.20 1.29 28.39
C ARG A 31 -11.99 0.94 29.26
N GLY A 32 -10.84 0.76 28.62
CA GLY A 32 -9.56 0.51 29.27
C GLY A 32 -9.01 1.79 29.86
N GLY A 33 -9.27 1.99 31.15
CA GLY A 33 -8.67 3.06 31.93
C GLY A 33 -7.17 2.83 32.12
N PHE A 34 -6.36 3.33 31.19
CA PHE A 34 -4.96 3.66 31.42
C PHE A 34 -4.79 5.18 31.47
N GLN A 35 -5.56 5.80 32.37
CA GLN A 35 -5.22 7.10 32.93
C GLN A 35 -4.51 6.84 34.26
N LYS A 36 -3.24 7.25 34.34
CA LYS A 36 -2.32 7.33 35.50
C LYS A 36 -1.10 6.42 35.38
N ILE A 37 -0.20 6.79 34.47
CA ILE A 37 1.24 6.60 34.70
C ILE A 37 1.77 7.96 35.19
N PRO A 38 2.19 8.09 36.46
CA PRO A 38 2.92 9.26 36.93
C PRO A 38 4.32 9.23 36.31
N GLY A 39 4.64 10.21 35.45
CA GLY A 39 5.95 10.34 34.80
C GLY A 39 5.93 10.75 33.33
N ALA A 40 4.76 10.79 32.68
CA ALA A 40 4.64 11.35 31.33
C ALA A 40 4.65 12.88 31.40
N SER A 41 5.83 13.48 31.32
CA SER A 41 5.96 14.91 31.02
C SER A 41 5.42 15.16 29.62
N GLY A 42 4.33 15.93 29.56
CA GLY A 42 3.75 16.38 28.31
C GLY A 42 4.72 17.31 27.60
N GLY A 43 5.40 16.80 26.57
CA GLY A 43 6.02 17.63 25.56
C GLY A 43 4.91 18.29 24.75
N THR A 44 4.65 19.57 25.00
CA THR A 44 3.85 20.40 24.11
C THR A 44 4.58 20.51 22.77
N TYR A 45 4.15 19.77 21.76
CA TYR A 45 4.56 20.01 20.38
C TYR A 45 3.91 21.31 19.90
N ARG A 46 4.56 22.42 20.28
CA ARG A 46 4.32 23.75 19.73
C ARG A 46 5.40 23.99 18.68
N GLY A 47 5.01 23.88 17.41
CA GLY A 47 5.86 24.24 16.28
C GLY A 47 6.12 23.09 15.31
N MET A 48 5.18 22.88 14.38
CA MET A 48 5.47 22.20 13.10
C MET A 48 4.83 23.00 11.98
N ASP A 49 5.28 24.24 11.84
CA ASP A 49 5.19 25.06 10.62
C ASP A 49 6.50 24.96 9.80
N GLN A 50 7.25 23.86 9.94
CA GLN A 50 8.41 23.59 9.11
C GLN A 50 7.94 22.83 7.85
N PRO A 51 8.30 23.31 6.64
CA PRO A 51 7.84 22.72 5.40
C PRO A 51 8.35 21.28 5.25
N VAL A 52 7.53 20.44 4.61
CA VAL A 52 7.69 19.00 4.32
C VAL A 52 8.86 18.72 3.33
N SER A 53 9.85 19.61 3.25
CA SER A 53 10.94 19.58 2.26
C SER A 53 12.14 18.72 2.66
N ASP A 54 12.32 18.39 3.95
CA ASP A 54 13.51 17.66 4.41
C ASP A 54 13.50 16.15 4.08
N TRP A 55 12.39 15.63 3.56
CA TRP A 55 12.33 14.24 3.07
C TRP A 55 13.06 14.04 1.76
N ALA A 56 13.14 15.09 0.92
CA ALA A 56 13.93 15.03 -0.31
C ALA A 56 15.42 14.93 0.06
N THR A 57 15.90 15.77 0.96
CA THR A 57 17.28 15.77 1.49
C THR A 57 17.63 14.43 2.14
N MET A 58 16.76 13.89 3.00
CA MET A 58 17.02 12.61 3.70
C MET A 58 16.98 11.38 2.77
N MET A 59 16.34 11.50 1.60
CA MET A 59 16.30 10.45 0.56
C MET A 59 17.38 10.64 -0.51
N GLU A 60 17.85 11.87 -0.72
CA GLU A 60 18.97 12.22 -1.60
C GLU A 60 20.27 11.67 -1.01
N ASP A 61 20.45 11.76 0.31
CA ASP A 61 21.53 11.09 1.06
C ASP A 61 21.51 9.55 0.94
N LEU A 62 20.36 8.94 0.62
CA LEU A 62 20.27 7.49 0.37
C LEU A 62 20.56 7.10 -1.09
N ASN A 63 20.58 8.07 -2.01
CA ASN A 63 20.83 7.86 -3.44
C ASN A 63 22.20 8.38 -3.90
N ASP A 64 22.87 9.23 -3.13
CA ASP A 64 24.15 9.87 -3.47
C ASP A 64 25.37 9.04 -3.05
N ASP A 65 25.55 7.86 -3.68
CA ASP A 65 26.83 7.13 -3.62
C ASP A 65 27.30 6.68 -5.01
N THR A 66 27.24 7.62 -5.97
CA THR A 66 27.83 7.43 -7.30
C THR A 66 28.73 8.60 -7.69
N SER A 67 29.95 8.63 -7.15
CA SER A 67 31.17 8.88 -7.96
C SER A 67 32.45 8.90 -7.12
N GLY A 68 33.40 8.01 -7.43
CA GLY A 68 34.77 8.10 -6.90
C GLY A 68 35.59 6.82 -6.99
N VAL A 69 35.94 6.37 -8.19
CA VAL A 69 36.96 5.30 -8.36
C VAL A 69 38.35 5.90 -8.23
N GLN A 70 39.16 5.45 -7.25
CA GLN A 70 40.50 4.89 -7.49
C GLN A 70 41.20 4.45 -6.19
N GLY A 71 41.71 3.21 -6.19
CA GLY A 71 42.93 2.85 -5.45
C GLY A 71 42.79 1.85 -4.31
N ASP A 72 43.25 0.63 -4.60
CA ASP A 72 43.86 -0.35 -3.69
C ASP A 72 42.99 -1.21 -2.76
N ALA A 73 43.33 -2.50 -2.81
CA ALA A 73 42.68 -3.62 -2.15
C ALA A 73 42.73 -3.48 -0.62
N VAL A 74 41.64 -2.94 -0.07
CA VAL A 74 41.28 -3.07 1.33
C VAL A 74 39.98 -3.86 1.38
N THR A 75 39.95 -4.92 2.18
CA THR A 75 38.75 -5.68 2.48
C THR A 75 37.80 -4.76 3.25
N ASP A 76 37.01 -3.99 2.51
CA ASP A 76 36.11 -2.98 3.04
C ASP A 76 34.87 -3.65 3.64
N PRO A 77 34.63 -3.54 4.97
CA PRO A 77 33.36 -3.95 5.56
C PRO A 77 32.16 -3.13 5.03
N GLY A 78 32.38 -2.03 4.31
CA GLY A 78 31.38 -1.27 3.54
C GLY A 78 30.83 -2.00 2.31
N ALA A 79 31.56 -2.96 1.74
CA ALA A 79 31.07 -3.77 0.61
C ALA A 79 29.87 -4.66 0.99
N ALA A 80 29.65 -4.92 2.29
CA ALA A 80 28.49 -5.66 2.76
C ALA A 80 27.20 -4.82 2.79
N LEU A 81 27.29 -3.48 2.72
CA LEU A 81 26.14 -2.57 2.65
C LEU A 81 25.83 -2.12 1.21
N SER A 82 26.77 -2.29 0.26
CA SER A 82 26.52 -2.14 -1.19
C SER A 82 25.57 -3.20 -1.79
N LEU A 83 25.01 -4.10 -0.96
CA LEU A 83 24.00 -5.10 -1.34
C LEU A 83 22.55 -4.63 -1.10
N GLU A 84 22.35 -3.36 -0.71
CA GLU A 84 21.07 -2.68 -0.85
C GLU A 84 20.69 -2.71 -2.34
N THR A 85 19.88 -3.71 -2.71
CA THR A 85 19.45 -3.92 -4.08
C THR A 85 18.73 -2.66 -4.52
N SER A 86 19.33 -1.85 -5.41
CA SER A 86 18.71 -0.64 -5.93
C SER A 86 17.25 -0.92 -6.27
N LEU A 87 16.34 -0.21 -5.61
CA LEU A 87 14.89 -0.47 -5.73
C LEU A 87 14.40 -0.21 -7.17
N ARG A 88 15.21 0.49 -7.98
CA ARG A 88 14.99 0.75 -9.39
C ARG A 88 16.17 0.19 -10.19
N ARG A 89 15.91 -0.80 -11.04
CA ARG A 89 16.92 -1.40 -11.92
C ARG A 89 16.67 -0.98 -13.36
N VAL A 90 17.69 -0.44 -14.03
CA VAL A 90 17.70 -0.27 -15.48
C VAL A 90 18.23 -1.58 -16.08
N ASN A 91 17.44 -2.20 -16.93
CA ASN A 91 17.79 -3.43 -17.62
C ASN A 91 18.67 -3.13 -18.86
N PRO A 92 19.35 -4.14 -19.44
CA PRO A 92 20.17 -3.95 -20.63
C PRO A 92 19.42 -3.46 -21.88
N ASP A 93 18.09 -3.62 -21.90
CA ASP A 93 17.19 -3.15 -22.96
C ASP A 93 16.62 -1.74 -22.67
N GLU A 94 17.22 -1.02 -21.73
CA GLU A 94 16.82 0.31 -21.26
C GLU A 94 15.45 0.33 -20.54
N THR A 95 14.79 -0.81 -20.36
CA THR A 95 13.55 -0.88 -19.56
C THR A 95 13.86 -0.72 -18.08
N ILE A 96 12.93 -0.11 -17.34
CA ILE A 96 13.06 0.07 -15.90
C ILE A 96 12.24 -1.00 -15.18
N THR A 97 12.82 -1.63 -14.17
CA THR A 97 12.12 -2.56 -13.26
C THR A 97 12.16 -2.04 -11.84
N LEU A 98 10.99 -1.91 -11.23
CA LEU A 98 10.81 -1.55 -9.83
C LEU A 98 10.78 -2.82 -8.96
N ILE A 99 11.64 -2.87 -7.95
CA ILE A 99 11.79 -4.00 -7.04
C ILE A 99 11.01 -3.71 -5.76
N SER A 100 9.94 -4.46 -5.52
CA SER A 100 9.07 -4.28 -4.35
C SER A 100 9.06 -5.51 -3.46
N ARG A 101 10.12 -5.73 -2.69
CA ARG A 101 10.21 -6.87 -1.73
C ARG A 101 9.48 -6.67 -0.39
N ALA A 102 8.99 -5.47 -0.10
CA ALA A 102 8.33 -5.11 1.15
C ALA A 102 7.29 -3.99 0.91
N PRO A 103 6.29 -3.81 1.79
CA PRO A 103 5.29 -2.74 1.66
C PRO A 103 5.90 -1.33 1.57
N ARG A 104 6.93 -1.03 2.36
CA ARG A 104 7.67 0.25 2.26
C ARG A 104 8.23 0.54 0.87
N HIS A 105 8.57 -0.48 0.08
CA HIS A 105 9.06 -0.26 -1.28
C HIS A 105 7.92 0.20 -2.20
N VAL A 106 6.68 -0.26 -1.98
CA VAL A 106 5.51 0.24 -2.71
C VAL A 106 5.27 1.71 -2.42
N ILE A 107 5.42 2.14 -1.16
CA ILE A 107 5.35 3.56 -0.76
C ILE A 107 6.38 4.38 -1.54
N PHE A 108 7.64 3.93 -1.55
CA PHE A 108 8.71 4.61 -2.27
C PHE A 108 8.40 4.73 -3.77
N HIS A 109 8.03 3.62 -4.41
CA HIS A 109 7.72 3.58 -5.85
C HIS A 109 6.51 4.44 -6.21
N LEU A 110 5.47 4.42 -5.38
CA LEU A 110 4.29 5.26 -5.56
C LEU A 110 4.67 6.75 -5.52
N LEU A 111 5.45 7.16 -4.53
CA LEU A 111 5.88 8.55 -4.39
C LEU A 111 6.75 9.00 -5.57
N GLN A 112 7.74 8.19 -5.93
CA GLN A 112 8.67 8.49 -7.03
C GLN A 112 7.94 8.59 -8.37
N THR A 113 7.12 7.60 -8.71
CA THR A 113 6.41 7.59 -9.99
C THR A 113 5.38 8.72 -10.10
N LEU A 114 4.69 9.09 -9.01
CA LEU A 114 3.80 10.26 -9.00
C LEU A 114 4.55 11.58 -9.21
N ARG A 115 5.67 11.78 -8.50
CA ARG A 115 6.49 12.99 -8.61
C ARG A 115 7.15 13.14 -9.97
N ALA A 116 7.73 12.05 -10.49
CA ALA A 116 8.38 12.01 -11.80
C ALA A 116 7.38 11.94 -12.97
N LYS A 117 6.07 11.85 -12.69
CA LYS A 117 4.99 11.70 -13.68
C LYS A 117 5.17 10.46 -14.57
N GLU A 118 5.77 9.41 -14.04
CA GLU A 118 6.02 8.13 -14.70
C GLU A 118 4.78 7.23 -14.61
N TYR A 119 3.66 7.71 -15.15
CA TYR A 119 2.35 7.09 -14.96
C TYR A 119 2.22 5.71 -15.60
N ASP A 120 2.98 5.41 -16.65
CA ASP A 120 3.00 4.08 -17.24
C ASP A 120 3.73 3.08 -16.32
N LEU A 121 4.84 3.46 -15.67
CA LEU A 121 5.47 2.62 -14.64
C LEU A 121 4.56 2.43 -13.42
N LEU A 122 3.88 3.48 -12.99
CA LEU A 122 2.88 3.41 -11.91
C LEU A 122 1.78 2.39 -12.27
N PHE A 123 1.26 2.47 -13.50
CA PHE A 123 0.23 1.54 -13.98
C PHE A 123 0.76 0.11 -14.07
N GLU A 124 1.90 -0.11 -14.72
CA GLU A 124 2.38 -1.43 -15.08
C GLU A 124 2.93 -2.20 -13.87
N GLN A 125 3.70 -1.53 -13.01
CA GLN A 125 4.53 -2.20 -12.00
C GLN A 125 4.10 -1.92 -10.56
N VAL A 126 3.55 -0.74 -10.27
CA VAL A 126 3.14 -0.38 -8.90
C VAL A 126 1.70 -0.82 -8.63
N LEU A 127 0.77 -0.57 -9.57
CA LEU A 127 -0.62 -0.97 -9.43
C LEU A 127 -0.77 -2.49 -9.58
N SER A 128 -1.53 -3.10 -8.69
CA SER A 128 -1.78 -4.54 -8.72
C SER A 128 -2.62 -4.96 -9.91
N GLN A 129 -2.37 -6.16 -10.42
CA GLN A 129 -3.21 -6.78 -11.45
C GLN A 129 -4.61 -7.02 -10.89
N HIS A 130 -4.73 -7.40 -9.62
CA HIS A 130 -6.02 -7.57 -8.96
C HIS A 130 -6.93 -6.33 -9.06
N THR A 131 -6.37 -5.14 -8.87
CA THR A 131 -7.14 -3.88 -8.99
C THR A 131 -7.60 -3.65 -10.42
N LYS A 132 -6.71 -3.88 -11.39
CA LYS A 132 -7.02 -3.72 -12.82
C LYS A 132 -8.14 -4.67 -13.24
N ASP A 133 -8.03 -5.94 -12.84
CA ASP A 133 -9.02 -6.97 -13.15
C ASP A 133 -10.38 -6.65 -12.51
N ALA A 134 -10.38 -6.18 -11.25
CA ALA A 134 -11.60 -5.77 -10.57
C ALA A 134 -12.29 -4.59 -11.28
N MET A 135 -11.54 -3.62 -11.79
CA MET A 135 -12.09 -2.50 -12.57
C MET A 135 -12.64 -2.96 -13.92
N ILE A 136 -11.93 -3.83 -14.64
CA ILE A 136 -12.40 -4.41 -15.90
C ILE A 136 -13.70 -5.18 -15.67
N ALA A 137 -13.78 -5.98 -14.61
CA ALA A 137 -14.99 -6.73 -14.25
C ALA A 137 -16.20 -5.82 -13.94
N GLN A 138 -15.94 -4.58 -13.53
CA GLN A 138 -16.95 -3.54 -13.33
C GLN A 138 -17.26 -2.73 -14.59
N GLY A 139 -16.63 -3.03 -15.73
CA GLY A 139 -16.79 -2.28 -16.98
C GLY A 139 -16.10 -0.91 -16.97
N ARG A 140 -15.10 -0.71 -16.11
CA ARG A 140 -14.33 0.53 -15.97
C ARG A 140 -12.94 0.41 -16.59
N ASP A 141 -12.36 1.54 -16.98
CA ASP A 141 -10.98 1.58 -17.46
C ASP A 141 -10.00 1.52 -16.26
N PRO A 142 -9.10 0.53 -16.17
CA PRO A 142 -8.07 0.48 -15.13
C PRO A 142 -7.19 1.75 -15.04
N ARG A 143 -7.03 2.51 -16.14
CA ARG A 143 -6.27 3.78 -16.09
C ARG A 143 -6.98 4.88 -15.29
N GLU A 144 -8.27 4.72 -14.96
CA GLU A 144 -8.94 5.59 -14.00
C GLU A 144 -8.27 5.52 -12.61
N ALA A 145 -7.67 4.39 -12.21
CA ALA A 145 -6.95 4.28 -10.94
C ALA A 145 -5.70 5.19 -10.91
N VAL A 146 -4.96 5.25 -12.02
CA VAL A 146 -3.81 6.15 -12.15
C VAL A 146 -4.24 7.61 -12.09
N SER A 147 -5.34 7.93 -12.78
CA SER A 147 -5.93 9.27 -12.73
C SER A 147 -6.34 9.64 -11.30
N TYR A 148 -6.98 8.72 -10.58
CA TYR A 148 -7.31 8.91 -9.16
C TYR A 148 -6.07 9.17 -8.30
N LEU A 149 -5.01 8.38 -8.46
CA LEU A 149 -3.76 8.58 -7.69
C LEU A 149 -3.10 9.93 -8.01
N ARG A 150 -3.07 10.33 -9.28
CA ARG A 150 -2.56 11.64 -9.72
C ARG A 150 -3.39 12.79 -9.13
N ASP A 151 -4.71 12.71 -9.24
CA ASP A 151 -5.62 13.77 -8.82
C ASP A 151 -5.64 13.94 -7.29
N ASN A 152 -5.18 12.93 -6.56
CA ASN A 152 -5.02 12.93 -5.10
C ASN A 152 -3.55 12.92 -4.65
N GLN A 153 -2.60 13.27 -5.53
CA GLN A 153 -1.18 13.18 -5.24
C GLN A 153 -0.80 13.91 -3.94
N ARG A 154 -1.31 15.13 -3.74
CA ARG A 154 -0.98 15.94 -2.56
C ARG A 154 -1.44 15.25 -1.26
N GLU A 155 -2.62 14.66 -1.26
CA GLU A 155 -3.20 13.97 -0.13
C GLU A 155 -2.48 12.65 0.15
N ILE A 156 -2.09 11.92 -0.89
CA ILE A 156 -1.24 10.73 -0.80
C ILE A 156 0.11 11.10 -0.18
N GLU A 157 0.77 12.14 -0.69
CA GLU A 157 2.06 12.60 -0.15
C GLU A 157 1.96 12.98 1.33
N ARG A 158 0.88 13.66 1.74
CA ARG A 158 0.62 13.98 3.15
C ARG A 158 0.44 12.75 4.01
N PHE A 159 -0.27 11.74 3.52
CA PHE A 159 -0.42 10.46 4.23
C PHE A 159 0.93 9.73 4.33
N LEU A 160 1.67 9.60 3.23
CA LEU A 160 2.96 8.90 3.20
C LEU A 160 4.02 9.58 4.08
N ALA A 161 3.98 10.91 4.23
CA ALA A 161 4.86 11.64 5.15
C ALA A 161 4.67 11.26 6.62
N VAL A 162 3.52 10.69 6.99
CA VAL A 162 3.27 10.17 8.36
C VAL A 162 3.80 8.74 8.53
N ILE A 163 4.07 8.03 7.43
CA ILE A 163 4.49 6.62 7.40
C ILE A 163 5.78 6.38 6.58
N PRO A 164 6.85 7.15 6.82
CA PRO A 164 8.03 7.19 5.96
C PRO A 164 8.77 5.85 5.85
N PHE A 165 8.71 5.02 6.89
CA PHE A 165 9.39 3.72 6.94
C PHE A 165 8.44 2.55 6.65
N GLY A 166 7.25 2.83 6.10
CA GLY A 166 6.21 1.85 5.86
C GLY A 166 5.91 1.03 7.11
N GLU A 167 5.93 -0.29 6.99
CA GLU A 167 5.64 -1.25 8.07
C GLU A 167 6.49 -1.07 9.34
N GLN A 168 7.64 -0.39 9.27
CA GLN A 168 8.52 -0.14 10.41
C GLN A 168 8.17 1.17 11.15
N THR A 169 7.21 1.95 10.66
CA THR A 169 6.81 3.21 11.28
C THR A 169 6.11 2.95 12.62
N PRO A 170 6.59 3.54 13.75
CA PRO A 170 5.91 3.40 15.04
C PRO A 170 4.46 3.90 14.98
N GLY A 171 3.52 3.12 15.51
CA GLY A 171 2.09 3.46 15.49
C GLY A 171 1.40 3.21 14.15
N LEU A 172 2.05 2.51 13.22
CA LEU A 172 1.40 1.90 12.07
C LEU A 172 0.93 0.49 12.44
N ILE A 173 -0.30 0.18 12.10
CA ILE A 173 -0.92 -1.12 12.32
C ILE A 173 -0.95 -1.85 10.98
N GLN A 174 -0.28 -3.01 10.92
CA GLN A 174 -0.35 -3.91 9.77
C GLN A 174 -1.37 -5.03 10.04
N GLN A 175 -2.33 -5.19 9.16
CA GLN A 175 -3.40 -6.19 9.28
C GLN A 175 -3.47 -7.05 8.01
N SER A 176 -3.71 -8.35 8.16
CA SER A 176 -4.04 -9.21 7.02
C SER A 176 -5.52 -9.01 6.66
N ILE A 177 -5.80 -8.68 5.40
CA ILE A 177 -7.16 -8.47 4.89
C ILE A 177 -7.59 -9.54 3.87
N GLY A 178 -6.71 -10.49 3.58
CA GLY A 178 -6.93 -11.54 2.61
C GLY A 178 -5.67 -12.35 2.35
N ARG A 179 -5.77 -13.32 1.43
CA ARG A 179 -4.61 -14.13 1.06
C ARG A 179 -3.57 -13.24 0.39
N ASN A 180 -2.40 -13.12 1.01
CA ASN A 180 -1.29 -12.28 0.56
C ASN A 180 -1.64 -10.78 0.45
N MET A 181 -2.67 -10.32 1.16
CA MET A 181 -3.13 -8.93 1.16
C MET A 181 -2.96 -8.34 2.55
N PHE A 182 -2.38 -7.15 2.62
CA PHE A 182 -2.08 -6.48 3.87
C PHE A 182 -2.55 -5.04 3.83
N ARG A 183 -3.17 -4.60 4.91
CA ARG A 183 -3.51 -3.20 5.17
C ARG A 183 -2.47 -2.60 6.08
N LEU A 184 -1.99 -1.41 5.73
CA LEU A 184 -1.13 -0.58 6.55
C LEU A 184 -1.92 0.67 6.94
N GLN A 185 -2.32 0.74 8.22
CA GLN A 185 -3.21 1.78 8.74
C GLN A 185 -2.54 2.57 9.85
N VAL A 186 -2.59 3.90 9.78
CA VAL A 186 -2.09 4.75 10.87
C VAL A 186 -3.05 4.73 12.05
N ASP A 187 -2.51 4.82 13.27
CA ASP A 187 -3.34 5.03 14.46
C ASP A 187 -4.21 6.30 14.32
N GLN A 188 -5.41 6.30 14.90
CA GLN A 188 -6.41 7.35 14.77
C GLN A 188 -5.87 8.73 15.15
N ALA A 189 -5.01 8.80 16.17
CA ALA A 189 -4.39 10.05 16.58
C ALA A 189 -3.51 10.67 15.47
N LYS A 190 -2.84 9.84 14.68
CA LYS A 190 -2.01 10.25 13.53
C LYS A 190 -2.83 10.47 12.26
N ALA A 191 -4.00 9.84 12.16
CA ALA A 191 -4.92 10.00 11.03
C ALA A 191 -5.64 11.35 11.00
N LEU A 192 -5.66 12.09 12.12
CA LEU A 192 -6.42 13.34 12.25
C LEU A 192 -6.02 14.37 11.18
N GLY A 193 -6.98 14.72 10.32
CA GLY A 193 -6.79 15.73 9.27
C GLY A 193 -6.13 15.20 7.99
N LEU A 194 -5.91 13.88 7.89
CA LEU A 194 -5.55 13.22 6.64
C LEU A 194 -6.81 12.79 5.89
N LYS A 195 -6.75 12.84 4.56
CA LYS A 195 -7.80 12.28 3.69
C LYS A 195 -7.74 10.76 3.67
N PHE A 196 -6.52 10.23 3.69
CA PHE A 196 -6.23 8.81 3.68
C PHE A 196 -5.65 8.40 5.01
N ASP A 197 -6.09 7.27 5.55
CA ASP A 197 -5.60 6.73 6.82
C ASP A 197 -5.02 5.32 6.67
N CYS A 198 -5.19 4.70 5.50
CA CYS A 198 -4.57 3.43 5.20
C CYS A 198 -4.31 3.22 3.71
N PHE A 199 -3.38 2.31 3.43
CA PHE A 199 -3.21 1.76 2.10
C PHE A 199 -3.10 0.24 2.16
N ASP A 200 -3.60 -0.42 1.13
CA ASP A 200 -3.61 -1.86 1.00
C ASP A 200 -2.57 -2.28 -0.04
N VAL A 201 -1.84 -3.34 0.27
CA VAL A 201 -0.88 -3.98 -0.64
C VAL A 201 -1.23 -5.44 -0.84
N ILE A 202 -0.85 -5.97 -1.98
CA ILE A 202 -0.96 -7.39 -2.32
C ILE A 202 0.40 -7.90 -2.81
N VAL A 203 0.74 -9.14 -2.49
CA VAL A 203 1.89 -9.82 -3.07
C VAL A 203 1.47 -10.57 -4.32
N GLU A 204 1.95 -10.11 -5.48
CA GLU A 204 1.74 -10.71 -6.79
C GLU A 204 3.10 -11.05 -7.40
N GLU A 205 3.30 -12.28 -7.87
CA GLU A 205 4.55 -12.71 -8.53
C GLU A 205 5.83 -12.43 -7.71
N ARG A 206 5.74 -12.55 -6.38
CA ARG A 206 6.82 -12.23 -5.41
C ARG A 206 7.16 -10.74 -5.30
N SER A 207 6.31 -9.86 -5.82
CA SER A 207 6.43 -8.41 -5.69
C SER A 207 5.23 -7.86 -4.94
N TYR A 208 5.45 -6.92 -4.02
CA TYR A 208 4.39 -6.14 -3.41
C TYR A 208 3.89 -5.10 -4.41
N ARG A 209 2.57 -4.98 -4.52
CA ARG A 209 1.89 -4.02 -5.38
C ARG A 209 0.78 -3.31 -4.62
N LEU A 210 0.45 -2.10 -5.07
CA LEU A 210 -0.63 -1.29 -4.52
C LEU A 210 -1.97 -1.91 -4.90
N LEU A 211 -2.76 -2.25 -3.88
CA LEU A 211 -4.13 -2.74 -4.05
C LEU A 211 -5.12 -1.59 -3.97
N ASN A 212 -5.04 -0.75 -2.94
CA ASN A 212 -5.93 0.40 -2.81
C ASN A 212 -5.36 1.45 -1.84
N VAL A 213 -5.91 2.67 -1.89
CA VAL A 213 -5.67 3.74 -0.91
C VAL A 213 -7.03 4.20 -0.38
N HIS A 214 -7.19 4.26 0.95
CA HIS A 214 -8.45 4.62 1.62
C HIS A 214 -8.32 5.83 2.50
#